data_AF-A0A519SR40-F1
#
_entry.id   AF-A0A519SR40-F1
#
_cell.length_a   1.000
_cell.length_b   1.000
_cell.length_c   1.000
_cell.angle_alpha   90.00
_cell.angle_beta   90.00
_cell.angle_gamma   90.00
#
_symmetry.space_group_name_H-M   'P 1'
#
loop_
_entity.id
_entity.type
_entity.pdbx_description
1 polymer ?
#
loop_
_entity_poly.entity_id
_entity_poly.type
_entity_poly.pdbx_seq_one_letter_code
_entity_poly.pdbx_strand_id
1 'polypeptide(L)'
;MLSKVNHGTSGFLFKADVPVAAEAGFAEPDFFYEDDIVEPLPKLKAEKAISDVSLGAGQEDLDQAAELGLAPPIRQEPVRSQKVANRNDKVTVQYMDGRVVRDVKYKTVEEDLAAERCVLVEEA
;
A
#
# COMPACT_ATOMS: atom_id res chain seq x y z
N MET A 1 -3.14 29.06 -38.97
CA MET A 1 -2.75 30.05 -37.94
C MET A 1 -2.15 29.37 -36.71
N LEU A 2 -2.77 28.34 -36.16
CA LEU A 2 -2.29 27.63 -34.96
C LEU A 2 -0.83 27.13 -35.05
N SER A 3 -0.43 26.57 -36.18
CA SER A 3 0.97 26.13 -36.38
C SER A 3 1.98 27.28 -36.24
N LYS A 4 1.68 28.47 -36.76
CA LYS A 4 2.57 29.65 -36.66
C LYS A 4 2.68 30.16 -35.22
N VAL A 5 1.58 30.08 -34.46
CA VAL A 5 1.57 30.40 -33.03
C VAL A 5 2.41 29.40 -32.25
N ASN A 6 2.22 28.09 -32.48
CA ASN A 6 2.97 27.03 -31.79
C ASN A 6 4.48 27.13 -32.05
N HIS A 7 4.89 27.41 -33.29
CA HIS A 7 6.32 27.60 -33.59
C HIS A 7 6.87 28.87 -32.92
N GLY A 8 6.08 29.95 -32.85
CA GLY A 8 6.47 31.18 -32.15
C GLY A 8 6.62 30.99 -30.64
N THR A 9 5.70 30.26 -30.00
CA THR A 9 5.74 29.98 -28.56
C THR A 9 6.88 29.05 -28.19
N SER A 10 7.12 27.98 -28.98
CA SER A 10 8.23 27.08 -28.73
C SER A 10 9.58 27.80 -28.91
N GLY A 11 9.71 28.62 -29.95
CA GLY A 11 10.90 29.42 -30.17
C GLY A 11 11.18 30.41 -29.03
N PHE A 12 10.13 31.03 -28.48
CA PHE A 12 10.25 31.91 -27.31
C PHE A 12 10.70 31.13 -26.07
N LEU A 13 10.07 29.99 -25.75
CA LEU A 13 10.44 29.18 -24.59
C LEU A 13 11.90 28.69 -24.63
N PHE A 14 12.41 28.32 -25.81
CA PHE A 14 13.78 27.83 -25.93
C PHE A 14 14.84 28.93 -26.01
N LYS A 15 14.46 30.15 -26.39
CA LYS A 15 15.41 31.26 -26.63
C LYS A 15 15.28 32.39 -25.63
N ALA A 16 14.25 32.39 -24.79
CA ALA A 16 14.11 33.34 -23.71
C ALA A 16 15.19 33.07 -22.66
N ASP A 17 16.07 34.04 -22.48
CA ASP A 17 17.02 34.08 -21.37
C ASP A 17 16.25 34.53 -20.13
N VAL A 18 15.86 33.57 -19.29
CA VAL A 18 15.16 33.86 -18.03
C VAL A 18 16.24 34.09 -16.97
N PRO A 19 16.34 35.31 -16.41
CA PRO A 19 17.27 35.52 -15.31
C PRO A 19 16.83 34.63 -14.16
N VAL A 20 17.66 33.65 -13.83
CA VAL A 20 17.51 32.86 -12.60
C VAL A 20 17.69 33.86 -11.48
N ALA A 21 16.57 34.31 -10.89
CA ALA A 21 16.64 34.99 -9.61
C ALA A 21 17.44 34.05 -8.72
N ALA A 22 18.52 34.56 -8.12
CA ALA A 22 19.29 33.82 -7.15
C ALA A 22 18.30 33.42 -6.05
N GLU A 23 17.80 32.19 -6.15
CA GLU A 23 17.06 31.56 -5.08
C GLU A 23 17.96 31.71 -3.87
N ALA A 24 17.42 32.29 -2.80
CA ALA A 24 18.04 32.13 -1.49
C ALA A 24 18.30 30.62 -1.39
N GLY A 25 19.60 30.26 -1.37
CA GLY A 25 20.03 28.89 -1.59
C GLY A 25 19.11 27.98 -0.79
N PHE A 26 18.50 27.02 -1.47
CA PHE A 26 17.63 26.05 -0.84
C PHE A 26 18.46 25.46 0.30
N ALA A 27 18.21 25.92 1.52
CA ALA A 27 18.82 25.35 2.69
C ALA A 27 18.29 23.93 2.69
N GLU A 28 19.16 22.97 2.40
CA GLU A 28 18.83 21.57 2.62
C GLU A 28 18.24 21.50 4.02
N PRO A 29 17.03 20.94 4.20
CA PRO A 29 16.56 20.71 5.54
C PRO A 29 17.59 19.78 6.19
N ASP A 30 18.30 20.27 7.20
CA ASP A 30 19.09 19.42 8.07
C ASP A 30 18.12 18.38 8.63
N PHE A 31 18.15 17.18 8.04
CA PHE A 31 17.45 16.04 8.57
C PHE A 31 18.16 15.69 9.87
N PHE A 32 17.67 16.24 10.98
CA PHE A 32 17.96 15.70 12.30
C PHE A 32 17.37 14.30 12.36
N TYR A 33 18.21 13.30 12.17
CA TYR A 33 17.89 11.94 12.58
C TYR A 33 17.71 12.01 14.11
N GLU A 34 16.62 11.45 14.63
CA GLU A 34 16.36 11.34 16.08
C GLU A 34 17.39 10.46 16.81
N ASP A 35 18.40 9.94 16.10
CA ASP A 35 19.50 9.13 16.64
C ASP A 35 20.53 9.94 17.46
N ASP A 36 20.56 11.27 17.34
CA ASP A 36 21.56 12.10 18.05
C ASP A 36 21.11 12.58 19.44
N ILE A 37 19.90 12.23 19.89
CA ILE A 37 19.43 12.54 21.25
C ILE A 37 19.73 11.35 22.18
N VAL A 38 21.00 11.16 22.52
CA VAL A 38 21.40 10.14 23.51
C VAL A 38 21.13 10.68 24.92
N GLU A 39 19.88 10.64 25.35
CA GLU A 39 19.57 10.80 26.77
C GLU A 39 20.02 9.52 27.54
N PRO A 40 20.74 9.65 28.67
CA PRO A 40 21.16 8.49 29.44
C PRO A 40 19.92 7.82 30.05
N LEU A 41 19.54 6.69 29.45
CA LEU A 41 18.42 5.86 29.90
C LEU A 41 18.53 5.55 31.41
N PRO A 42 17.46 5.77 32.20
CA PRO A 42 17.49 5.54 33.64
C PRO A 42 17.76 4.06 33.97
N LYS A 43 18.69 3.80 34.88
CA LYS A 43 19.05 2.45 35.33
C LYS A 43 17.91 1.86 36.17
N LEU A 44 17.05 1.07 35.55
CA LEU A 44 15.97 0.35 36.20
C LEU A 44 16.55 -0.77 37.08
N LYS A 45 16.25 -0.73 38.38
CA LYS A 45 16.52 -1.85 39.30
C LYS A 45 15.36 -2.83 39.17
N ALA A 46 15.63 -4.01 38.60
CA ALA A 46 14.65 -5.08 38.56
C ALA A 46 14.57 -5.76 39.93
N GLU A 47 13.59 -5.35 40.74
CA GLU A 47 13.15 -6.17 41.87
C GLU A 47 12.13 -7.17 41.34
N LYS A 48 12.53 -8.45 41.33
CA LYS A 48 11.68 -9.55 40.90
C LYS A 48 10.66 -9.84 42.00
N ALA A 49 9.54 -9.13 41.99
CA ALA A 49 8.35 -9.62 42.66
C ALA A 49 7.90 -10.88 41.92
N ILE A 50 7.94 -12.02 42.60
CA ILE A 50 7.32 -13.26 42.13
C ILE A 50 5.81 -13.02 42.26
N SER A 51 5.22 -12.40 41.24
CA SER A 51 3.78 -12.26 41.11
C SER A 51 3.21 -13.64 40.75
N ASP A 52 2.40 -14.18 41.66
CA ASP A 52 1.60 -15.40 41.53
C ASP A 52 0.44 -15.25 40.53
N VAL A 53 0.72 -14.66 39.38
CA VAL A 53 -0.23 -14.55 38.27
C VAL A 53 0.37 -15.36 37.14
N SER A 54 -0.19 -16.55 37.02
CA SER A 54 0.04 -17.56 35.98
C SER A 54 0.23 -16.91 34.61
N LEU A 55 1.48 -16.81 34.16
CA LEU A 55 1.85 -16.33 32.83
C LEU A 55 1.63 -17.44 31.80
N GLY A 56 0.37 -17.80 31.61
CA GLY A 56 -0.06 -18.82 30.67
C GLY A 56 -1.48 -18.52 30.22
N ALA A 57 -1.66 -17.46 29.45
CA ALA A 57 -2.92 -17.20 28.76
C ALA A 57 -3.13 -18.28 27.69
N GLY A 58 -3.62 -19.43 28.12
CA GLY A 58 -4.22 -20.44 27.26
C GLY A 58 -5.56 -19.92 26.71
N GLN A 59 -6.09 -20.61 25.71
CA GLN A 59 -7.39 -20.30 25.10
C GLN A 59 -8.51 -20.15 26.15
N GLU A 60 -8.41 -20.92 27.23
CA GLU A 60 -9.31 -20.94 28.38
C GLU A 60 -9.37 -19.63 29.19
N ASP A 61 -8.28 -18.86 29.30
CA ASP A 61 -8.27 -17.55 29.95
C ASP A 61 -8.93 -16.46 29.08
N LEU A 62 -8.85 -16.60 27.75
CA LEU A 62 -9.50 -15.69 26.80
C LEU A 62 -11.02 -15.89 26.80
N ASP A 63 -11.49 -17.13 26.93
CA ASP A 63 -12.91 -17.46 27.03
C ASP A 63 -13.51 -16.91 28.35
N GLN A 64 -12.79 -17.01 29.46
CA GLN A 64 -13.21 -16.46 30.76
C GLN A 64 -13.21 -14.92 30.76
N ALA A 65 -12.25 -14.27 30.11
CA ALA A 65 -12.23 -12.81 29.93
C ALA A 65 -13.35 -12.32 28.98
N ALA A 66 -13.75 -13.13 27.99
CA ALA A 66 -14.89 -12.84 27.12
C ALA A 66 -16.23 -12.93 27.87
N GLU A 67 -16.39 -13.91 28.76
CA GLU A 67 -17.58 -14.06 29.62
C GLU A 67 -17.73 -12.91 30.63
N LEU A 68 -16.62 -12.31 31.06
CA LEU A 68 -16.56 -11.13 31.93
C LEU A 68 -16.64 -9.78 31.18
N GLY A 69 -16.78 -9.79 29.86
CA GLY A 69 -16.92 -8.57 29.04
C GLY A 69 -15.65 -7.71 28.93
N LEU A 70 -14.48 -8.25 29.31
CA LEU A 70 -13.17 -7.59 29.23
C LEU A 70 -12.41 -7.96 27.95
N ALA A 71 -13.11 -8.45 26.92
CA ALA A 71 -12.49 -8.87 25.67
C ALA A 71 -11.71 -7.71 25.02
N PRO A 72 -10.42 -7.91 24.68
CA PRO A 72 -9.64 -6.89 23.99
C PRO A 72 -10.23 -6.61 22.60
N PRO A 73 -10.17 -5.35 22.11
CA PRO A 73 -10.71 -4.99 20.81
C PRO A 73 -10.07 -5.82 19.71
N ILE A 74 -10.90 -6.33 18.79
CA ILE A 74 -10.49 -7.14 17.65
C ILE A 74 -9.43 -6.35 16.86
N ARG A 75 -8.21 -6.88 16.81
CA ARG A 75 -7.10 -6.25 16.10
C ARG A 75 -7.42 -6.26 14.61
N GLN A 76 -7.58 -5.07 14.01
CA GLN A 76 -7.85 -4.96 12.59
C GLN A 76 -6.62 -5.34 11.79
N GLU A 77 -6.72 -6.45 11.06
CA GLU A 77 -5.66 -6.89 10.17
C GLU A 77 -5.59 -6.01 8.91
N PRO A 78 -4.38 -5.78 8.36
CA PRO A 78 -4.22 -5.01 7.14
C PRO A 78 -4.85 -5.74 5.95
N VAL A 79 -5.59 -4.99 5.12
CA VAL A 79 -6.20 -5.50 3.89
C VAL A 79 -5.10 -5.95 2.91
N ARG A 80 -5.00 -7.27 2.68
CA ARG A 80 -4.10 -7.83 1.66
C ARG A 80 -4.75 -7.72 0.28
N SER A 81 -4.08 -7.08 -0.67
CA SER A 81 -4.50 -7.08 -2.07
C SER A 81 -4.05 -8.38 -2.74
N GLN A 82 -5.01 -9.23 -3.12
CA GLN A 82 -4.73 -10.45 -3.87
C GLN A 82 -4.65 -10.11 -5.36
N LYS A 83 -3.44 -10.17 -5.94
CA LYS A 83 -3.26 -10.02 -7.40
C LYS A 83 -3.50 -11.37 -8.05
N VAL A 84 -4.64 -11.52 -8.72
CA VAL A 84 -5.08 -12.78 -9.32
C VAL A 84 -4.26 -13.15 -10.58
N ALA A 85 -3.80 -12.16 -11.37
CA ALA A 85 -2.98 -12.40 -12.57
C ALA A 85 -2.10 -11.18 -12.96
N ASN A 86 -1.03 -11.40 -13.72
CA ASN A 86 -0.25 -10.32 -14.35
C ASN A 86 -0.95 -9.84 -15.64
N ARG A 87 -0.79 -8.57 -15.99
CA ARG A 87 -1.45 -7.92 -17.14
C ARG A 87 -1.23 -8.63 -18.48
N ASN A 88 -0.08 -9.29 -18.65
CA ASN A 88 0.27 -9.99 -19.88
C ASN A 88 0.04 -11.49 -19.83
N ASP A 89 -0.38 -12.05 -18.69
CA ASP A 89 -0.62 -13.48 -18.55
C ASP A 89 -1.80 -13.91 -19.42
N LYS A 90 -1.74 -15.14 -19.92
CA LYS A 90 -2.84 -15.77 -20.64
C LYS A 90 -3.78 -16.39 -19.62
N VAL A 91 -5.05 -16.04 -19.73
CA VAL A 91 -6.11 -16.50 -18.85
C VAL A 91 -7.27 -17.07 -19.67
N THR A 92 -7.99 -18.00 -19.07
CA THR A 92 -9.26 -18.50 -19.59
C THR A 92 -10.38 -17.82 -18.83
N VAL A 93 -11.30 -17.21 -19.58
CA VAL A 93 -12.47 -16.51 -19.02
C VAL A 93 -13.76 -17.16 -19.50
N GLN A 94 -14.74 -17.25 -18.61
CA GLN A 94 -16.10 -17.65 -18.92
C GLN A 94 -17.02 -16.43 -18.78
N TYR A 95 -17.73 -16.10 -19.86
CA TYR A 95 -18.70 -15.01 -19.89
C TYR A 95 -20.06 -15.48 -19.33
N MET A 96 -20.91 -14.53 -18.94
CA MET A 96 -22.26 -14.79 -18.42
C MET A 96 -23.19 -15.53 -19.40
N ASP A 97 -22.92 -15.45 -20.69
CA ASP A 97 -23.62 -16.20 -21.74
C ASP A 97 -23.20 -17.68 -21.80
N GLY A 98 -22.24 -18.10 -20.99
CA GLY A 98 -21.66 -19.44 -20.95
C GLY A 98 -20.50 -19.64 -21.92
N ARG A 99 -20.11 -18.62 -22.70
CA ARG A 99 -18.99 -18.72 -23.65
C ARG A 99 -17.66 -18.76 -22.90
N VAL A 100 -16.86 -19.79 -23.17
CA VAL A 100 -15.49 -19.93 -22.65
C VAL A 100 -14.50 -19.46 -23.71
N VAL A 101 -13.70 -18.45 -23.37
CA VAL A 101 -12.64 -17.94 -24.22
C VAL A 101 -11.30 -18.22 -23.55
N ARG A 102 -10.49 -19.06 -24.21
CA ARG A 102 -9.18 -19.51 -23.73
C ARG A 102 -8.05 -18.65 -24.30
N ASP A 103 -6.90 -18.68 -23.62
CA ASP A 103 -5.65 -18.06 -24.08
C ASP A 103 -5.72 -16.55 -24.36
N VAL A 104 -6.56 -15.83 -23.62
CA VAL A 104 -6.73 -14.38 -23.77
C VAL A 104 -5.79 -13.66 -22.80
N LYS A 105 -5.17 -12.57 -23.25
CA LYS A 105 -4.33 -11.76 -22.35
C LYS A 105 -5.19 -11.07 -21.29
N TYR A 106 -4.76 -11.08 -20.04
CA TYR A 106 -5.51 -10.43 -18.95
C TYR A 106 -5.84 -8.96 -19.25
N LYS A 107 -4.92 -8.21 -19.89
CA LYS A 107 -5.15 -6.83 -20.33
C LYS A 107 -6.44 -6.61 -21.12
N THR A 108 -6.90 -7.58 -21.90
CA THR A 108 -8.12 -7.38 -22.73
C THR A 108 -9.40 -7.68 -21.98
N VAL A 109 -9.31 -8.37 -20.84
CA VAL A 109 -10.47 -8.79 -20.02
C VAL A 109 -10.51 -8.07 -18.67
N GLU A 110 -9.55 -7.19 -18.38
CA GLU A 110 -9.44 -6.46 -17.11
C GLU A 110 -10.71 -5.63 -16.80
N GLU A 111 -11.28 -5.00 -17.82
CA GLU A 111 -12.52 -4.22 -17.70
C GLU A 111 -13.78 -5.11 -17.59
N ASP A 112 -13.79 -6.25 -18.29
CA ASP A 112 -14.90 -7.21 -18.22
C ASP A 112 -14.97 -7.88 -16.85
N LEU A 113 -13.82 -8.16 -16.23
CA LEU A 113 -13.71 -8.71 -14.86
C LEU A 113 -14.10 -7.68 -13.80
N ALA A 114 -13.68 -6.42 -13.97
CA ALA A 114 -14.07 -5.34 -13.06
C ALA A 114 -15.57 -5.02 -13.11
N ALA A 115 -16.22 -5.25 -14.26
CA ALA A 115 -17.65 -5.08 -14.47
C ALA A 115 -18.47 -6.35 -14.16
N GLU A 116 -17.85 -7.39 -13.59
CA GLU A 116 -18.50 -8.68 -13.24
C GLU A 116 -19.17 -9.39 -14.44
N ARG A 117 -18.71 -9.12 -15.68
CA ARG A 117 -19.27 -9.72 -16.91
C ARG A 117 -18.66 -11.08 -17.26
N CYS A 118 -17.52 -11.41 -16.68
CA CYS A 118 -16.84 -12.68 -16.87
C CYS A 118 -16.18 -13.15 -15.57
N VAL A 119 -15.84 -14.44 -15.53
CA VAL A 119 -15.20 -15.12 -14.41
C VAL A 119 -13.94 -15.83 -14.93
N LEU A 120 -12.84 -15.77 -14.16
CA LEU A 120 -11.63 -16.54 -14.45
C LEU A 120 -11.87 -18.02 -14.13
N VAL A 121 -11.52 -18.89 -15.07
CA VAL A 121 -11.60 -20.34 -14.91
C VAL A 121 -10.20 -20.91 -15.06
N GLU A 122 -9.74 -21.65 -14.05
CA GLU A 122 -8.54 -22.48 -14.14
C GLU A 122 -8.96 -23.84 -14.74
N GLU A 123 -8.44 -24.18 -15.93
CA GLU A 123 -8.57 -25.57 -16.42
C GLU A 123 -7.68 -26.46 -15.55
N ALA A 124 -8.31 -27.33 -14.75
CA ALA A 124 -7.66 -28.35 -13.93
C ALA A 124 -7.21 -29.57 -14.75
#